data_AF-A0A4Q3EWX6-F1
#
_entry.id   AF-A0A4Q3EWX6-F1
#
_cell.length_a   1.000
_cell.length_b   1.000
_cell.length_c   1.000
_cell.angle_alpha   90.00
_cell.angle_beta   90.00
_cell.angle_gamma   90.00
#
_symmetry.space_group_name_H-M   'P 1'
#
loop_
_entity.id
_entity.type
_entity.pdbx_description
1 polymer ?
#
loop_
_entity_poly.entity_id
_entity_poly.type
_entity_poly.pdbx_seq_one_letter_code
_entity_poly.pdbx_strand_id
1 'polypeptide(L)'
;MADANAAGDKTVIIKKYANRRLYNTRSSSYITLDHLAQMTREGIEYQVLDAKSGNDITHQILTQIILDEEANGEQMLPVNFLRELICMYGNS
;
A
#
# COMPACT_ATOMS: atom_id res chain seq x y z
N MET A 1 -7.74 26.52 14.71
CA MET A 1 -8.11 25.21 14.13
C MET A 1 -8.16 25.40 12.62
N ALA A 2 -7.26 24.73 11.89
CA ALA A 2 -7.27 24.44 10.44
C ALA A 2 -5.94 24.78 9.74
N ASP A 3 -4.91 23.96 10.01
CA ASP A 3 -3.77 23.80 9.11
C ASP A 3 -3.51 22.29 8.97
N ALA A 4 -4.34 21.62 8.16
CA ALA A 4 -4.25 20.18 7.91
C ALA A 4 -4.18 19.86 6.41
N ASN A 5 -3.70 20.79 5.57
CA ASN A 5 -3.60 20.53 4.14
C ASN A 5 -2.36 21.14 3.45
N ALA A 6 -1.22 21.15 4.15
CA ALA A 6 0.08 21.50 3.57
C ALA A 6 0.95 20.28 3.19
N ALA A 7 0.36 19.07 3.20
CA ALA A 7 1.04 17.82 2.79
C ALA A 7 0.67 17.38 1.35
N GLY A 8 -0.07 18.21 0.61
CA GLY A 8 -0.71 17.83 -0.66
C GLY A 8 0.19 17.77 -1.90
N ASP A 9 1.50 18.01 -1.79
CA ASP A 9 2.38 18.18 -2.97
C ASP A 9 3.42 17.06 -3.16
N LYS A 10 3.49 16.07 -2.27
CA LYS A 10 4.49 14.97 -2.35
C LYS A 10 3.93 13.55 -2.38
N THR A 11 2.69 13.33 -1.94
CA THR A 11 2.11 11.98 -1.91
C THR A 11 1.56 11.60 -3.28
N VAL A 12 2.05 10.50 -3.84
CA VAL A 12 1.59 10.01 -5.15
C VAL A 12 0.22 9.34 -5.00
N ILE A 13 -0.78 9.75 -5.78
CA ILE A 13 -2.09 9.10 -5.76
C ILE A 13 -2.12 7.95 -6.77
N ILE A 14 -2.47 6.77 -6.28
CA ILE A 14 -2.63 5.55 -7.07
C ILE A 14 -4.12 5.18 -7.07
N LYS A 15 -4.73 5.08 -8.25
CA LYS A 15 -6.14 4.65 -8.38
C LYS A 15 -6.21 3.16 -8.68
N LYS A 16 -6.89 2.39 -7.84
CA LYS A 16 -7.14 0.97 -8.06
C LYS A 16 -8.48 0.76 -8.77
N TYR A 17 -8.45 0.02 -9.87
CA TYR A 17 -9.65 -0.41 -10.59
C TYR A 17 -9.91 -1.90 -10.34
N ALA A 18 -11.16 -2.33 -10.56
CA ALA A 18 -11.63 -3.68 -10.22
C ALA A 18 -10.77 -4.82 -10.82
N ASN A 19 -10.22 -4.63 -12.02
CA ASN A 19 -9.45 -5.65 -12.74
C ASN A 19 -7.95 -5.69 -12.35
N ARG A 20 -7.64 -5.55 -11.05
CA ARG A 20 -6.27 -5.46 -10.49
C ARG A 20 -5.38 -4.34 -11.05
N ARG A 21 -5.93 -3.45 -11.89
CA ARG A 21 -5.17 -2.33 -12.48
C ARG A 21 -4.94 -1.23 -11.45
N LEU A 22 -3.69 -0.81 -11.32
CA LEU A 22 -3.28 0.34 -10.52
C LEU A 22 -2.83 1.44 -11.47
N TYR A 23 -3.38 2.63 -11.31
CA TYR A 23 -3.05 3.79 -12.15
C TYR A 23 -2.35 4.85 -11.32
N ASN A 24 -1.11 5.13 -11.66
CA ASN A 24 -0.32 6.18 -11.02
C ASN A 24 -0.67 7.53 -11.67
N THR A 25 -1.23 8.44 -10.87
CA THR A 25 -1.66 9.76 -11.35
C THR A 25 -0.49 10.71 -11.63
N ARG A 26 0.69 10.47 -11.03
CA ARG A 26 1.89 11.28 -11.23
C ARG A 26 2.61 10.91 -12.53
N SER A 27 2.80 9.62 -12.79
CA SER A 27 3.40 9.14 -14.06
C SER A 27 2.38 8.99 -15.19
N SER A 28 1.08 9.14 -14.89
CA SER A 28 -0.03 8.93 -15.83
C SER A 28 -0.01 7.55 -16.50
N SER A 29 0.43 6.51 -15.77
CA SER A 29 0.64 5.17 -16.31
C SER A 29 0.07 4.07 -15.40
N TYR A 30 -0.18 2.90 -15.99
CA TYR A 30 -0.53 1.71 -15.22
C TYR A 30 0.72 1.07 -14.61
N ILE A 31 0.60 0.63 -13.37
CA ILE A 31 1.67 0.01 -12.59
C ILE A 31 1.20 -1.31 -11.95
N THR A 32 2.14 -2.09 -11.44
CA THR A 32 1.90 -3.37 -10.75
C THR A 32 2.08 -3.20 -9.24
N LEU A 33 1.77 -4.26 -8.48
CA LEU A 33 2.08 -4.32 -7.05
C LEU A 33 3.59 -4.29 -6.80
N ASP A 34 4.40 -4.93 -7.65
CA ASP A 34 5.86 -4.91 -7.56
C ASP A 34 6.42 -3.48 -7.65
N HIS A 35 5.84 -2.64 -8.50
CA HIS A 35 6.24 -1.24 -8.61
C HIS A 35 5.87 -0.47 -7.32
N LEU A 36 4.72 -0.75 -6.70
CA LEU A 36 4.39 -0.17 -5.39
C LEU A 36 5.34 -0.64 -4.28
N ALA A 37 5.73 -1.92 -4.31
CA ALA A 37 6.75 -2.45 -3.41
C ALA A 37 8.08 -1.72 -3.60
N GLN A 38 8.51 -1.49 -4.85
CA GLN A 38 9.69 -0.70 -5.16
C GLN A 38 9.58 0.74 -4.66
N MET A 39 8.46 1.43 -4.94
CA MET A 39 8.21 2.79 -4.43
C MET A 39 8.30 2.85 -2.90
N THR A 40 7.78 1.84 -2.21
CA THR A 40 7.89 1.71 -0.75
C THR A 40 9.35 1.59 -0.30
N ARG A 41 10.14 0.74 -0.96
CA ARG A 41 11.58 0.57 -0.68
C ARG A 41 12.39 1.84 -0.96
N GLU A 42 11.97 2.63 -1.95
CA GLU A 42 12.58 3.93 -2.30
C GLU A 42 12.13 5.08 -1.37
N GLY A 43 11.25 4.82 -0.40
CA GLY A 43 10.74 5.83 0.53
C GLY A 43 9.77 6.82 -0.13
N ILE A 44 9.17 6.46 -1.26
CA ILE A 44 8.19 7.29 -1.96
C ILE A 44 6.83 7.10 -1.28
N GLU A 45 6.31 8.18 -0.71
CA GLU A 45 4.98 8.19 -0.11
C GLU A 45 3.89 8.15 -1.20
N TYR A 46 2.95 7.22 -1.06
CA TYR A 46 1.80 7.12 -1.94
C TYR A 46 0.54 6.75 -1.16
N GLN A 47 -0.60 7.09 -1.74
CA GLN A 47 -1.93 6.71 -1.26
C GLN A 47 -2.66 5.94 -2.35
N VAL A 48 -3.27 4.82 -1.99
CA VAL A 48 -4.07 4.01 -2.92
C VAL A 48 -5.55 4.23 -2.65
N LEU A 49 -6.26 4.75 -3.66
CA LEU A 49 -7.69 4.99 -3.61
C LEU A 49 -8.42 4.02 -4.53
N ASP A 50 -9.50 3.42 -4.05
CA ASP A 50 -10.40 2.65 -4.90
C ASP A 50 -11.10 3.60 -5.90
N ALA A 51 -10.96 3.33 -7.19
CA ALA A 51 -11.44 4.24 -8.24
C ALA A 51 -12.97 4.33 -8.32
N LYS A 52 -13.70 3.38 -7.73
CA LYS A 52 -15.17 3.34 -7.76
C LYS A 52 -15.76 4.04 -6.54
N SER A 53 -15.22 3.79 -5.35
CA SER A 53 -15.73 4.29 -4.07
C SER A 53 -14.99 5.51 -3.54
N GLY A 54 -13.76 5.75 -3.97
CA GLY A 54 -12.88 6.78 -3.42
C GLY A 54 -12.26 6.42 -2.07
N ASN A 55 -12.53 5.22 -1.54
CA ASN A 55 -12.02 4.78 -0.26
C ASN A 55 -10.50 4.63 -0.29
N ASP A 56 -9.86 5.02 0.80
CA ASP A 56 -8.45 4.73 1.04
C ASP A 56 -8.29 3.24 1.35
N ILE A 57 -7.55 2.56 0.48
CA ILE A 57 -7.23 1.14 0.57
C ILE A 57 -5.72 0.91 0.66
N THR A 58 -4.95 1.95 1.02
CA THR A 58 -3.48 1.90 1.12
C THR A 58 -3.04 0.77 2.04
N HIS A 59 -3.66 0.66 3.21
CA HIS A 59 -3.39 -0.41 4.18
C HIS A 59 -3.60 -1.80 3.56
N GLN A 60 -4.74 -2.03 2.91
CA GLN A 60 -5.05 -3.30 2.26
C GLN A 60 -4.01 -3.66 1.19
N ILE A 61 -3.56 -2.68 0.40
CA ILE A 61 -2.58 -2.91 -0.67
C ILE A 61 -1.19 -3.19 -0.11
N LEU A 62 -0.78 -2.51 0.96
CA LEU A 62 0.48 -2.81 1.65
C LEU A 62 0.44 -4.22 2.25
N THR A 63 -0.66 -4.63 2.90
CA THR A 63 -0.82 -6.01 3.38
C THR A 63 -0.71 -7.02 2.23
N GLN A 64 -1.34 -6.73 1.09
CA GLN A 64 -1.27 -7.60 -0.08
C GLN A 64 0.17 -7.75 -0.61
N ILE A 65 0.92 -6.65 -0.72
CA ILE A 65 2.33 -6.68 -1.14
C ILE A 65 3.15 -7.59 -0.22
N ILE A 66 3.00 -7.46 1.09
CA ILE A 66 3.72 -8.28 2.07
C ILE A 66 3.41 -9.78 1.86
N LEU A 67 2.14 -10.13 1.68
CA LEU A 67 1.73 -11.52 1.47
C LEU A 67 2.25 -12.10 0.15
N ASP A 68 2.24 -11.30 -0.93
CA ASP A 68 2.74 -11.72 -2.23
C ASP A 68 4.26 -11.94 -2.20
N GLU A 69 5.03 -11.11 -1.49
CA GLU A 69 6.49 -11.27 -1.32
C GLU A 69 6.83 -12.54 -0.52
N GLU A 70 6.13 -12.80 0.59
CA GLU A 70 6.29 -14.02 1.40
C GLU A 70 5.92 -15.30 0.62
N ALA A 71 4.93 -15.22 -0.27
CA ALA A 71 4.50 -16.35 -1.10
C ALA A 71 5.47 -16.66 -2.25
N ASN A 72 6.19 -15.66 -2.77
CA ASN A 72 7.13 -15.81 -3.89
C ASN A 72 8.53 -16.33 -3.46
N GLY A 73 8.73 -16.61 -2.17
CA GLY A 73 9.84 -17.43 -1.68
C GLY A 73 10.88 -16.71 -0.84
N GLU A 74 10.76 -15.40 -0.65
CA GLU A 74 11.55 -14.65 0.33
C GLU A 74 10.77 -14.60 1.65
N GLN A 75 10.71 -15.72 2.39
CA GLN A 75 10.19 -15.74 3.76
C GLN A 75 11.14 -14.94 4.66
N MET A 76 11.03 -13.62 4.61
CA MET A 76 11.84 -12.69 5.39
C MET A 76 11.26 -12.48 6.78
N LEU A 77 9.94 -12.66 6.94
CA LEU A 77 9.27 -12.43 8.21
C LEU A 77 9.45 -13.61 9.18
N PRO A 78 10.07 -13.39 10.36
CA PRO A 78 10.18 -14.43 11.37
C PRO A 78 8.80 -14.87 11.88
N VAL A 79 8.62 -16.17 12.12
CA VAL A 79 7.36 -16.73 12.66
C VAL A 79 6.91 -16.03 13.94
N ASN A 80 7.85 -15.63 14.81
CA ASN A 80 7.55 -14.91 16.04
C ASN A 80 6.93 -13.53 15.77
N PHE A 81 7.41 -12.82 14.75
CA PHE A 81 6.85 -11.53 14.35
C PHE A 81 5.41 -11.68 13.82
N LEU A 82 5.14 -12.72 13.02
CA LEU A 82 3.78 -13.02 12.56
C LEU A 82 2.82 -13.30 13.73
N ARG A 83 3.29 -14.01 14.76
CA ARG A 83 2.51 -14.25 15.99
C ARG A 83 2.24 -12.96 16.75
N GLU A 84 3.24 -12.09 16.88
CA GLU A 84 3.08 -10.77 17.51
C GLU A 84 2.05 -9.92 16.76
N LEU A 85 2.11 -9.87 15.42
CA LEU A 85 1.12 -9.17 14.60
C LEU A 85 -0.30 -9.69 14.88
N ILE A 86 -0.51 -11.01 14.96
CA ILE A 86 -1.82 -11.59 15.28
C ILE A 86 -2.27 -11.20 16.70
N CYS A 87 -1.37 -11.25 17.69
CA CYS A 87 -1.69 -10.84 19.07
C CYS A 87 -2.09 -9.37 19.17
N MET A 88 -1.52 -8.48 18.35
CA MET A 88 -1.90 -7.07 18.32
C MET A 88 -3.38 -6.86 17.95
N TYR A 89 -3.97 -7.73 17.12
CA TYR A 89 -5.39 -7.68 16.77
C TYR A 89 -6.33 -8.29 17.84
N GLY A 90 -5.81 -9.09 18.77
CA GLY A 90 -6.59 -9.78 19.81
C GLY A 90 -6.73 -9.03 21.13
N ASN A 91 -6.03 -7.91 21.30
CA ASN A 91 -5.99 -7.11 22.52
C ASN A 91 -6.88 -5.86 22.47
N SER A 92 -7.92 -5.87 21.62
CA SER A 92 -8.93 -4.79 21.50
C SER A 92 -10.21 -5.09 22.26
#